data_AF-A0A318JRY5-F1
#
_entry.id   AF-A0A318JRY5-F1
#
_cell.length_a   1.000
_cell.length_b   1.000
_cell.length_c   1.000
_cell.angle_alpha   90.00
_cell.angle_beta   90.00
_cell.angle_gamma   90.00
#
_symmetry.space_group_name_H-M   'P 1'
#
loop_
_entity.id
_entity.type
_entity.pdbx_description
1 polymer ?
#
loop_
_entity_poly.entity_id
_entity_poly.type
_entity_poly.pdbx_seq_one_letter_code
_entity_poly.pdbx_strand_id
1 'polypeptide(L)'
;MKIVGLLLMLCSGAALAGPVFANYTEEQTIGWAAVSPAVAGLIVRSDADLQLQADEEMAEKNLKPGDYRQFFVSRKLPLAADGRTFLFVRPKSSPYFRTFYGAHTFCHWIVDDRNNILYDGNSDAFQLLDSRSNGLKDIQEAQCHGGKCYLVKLSFKAGKYQETSCTTQDIDSGKLSQGCDAGQ
;
A
#
# COMPACT_ATOMS: atom_id res chain seq x y z
N MET A 1 -57.98 27.49 3.40
CA MET A 1 -56.53 27.38 3.66
C MET A 1 -56.07 26.02 3.16
N LYS A 2 -55.23 25.96 2.13
CA LYS A 2 -54.70 24.71 1.56
C LYS A 2 -53.26 24.54 2.05
N ILE A 3 -53.01 23.53 2.89
CA ILE A 3 -51.66 23.17 3.33
C ILE A 3 -51.07 22.29 2.24
N VAL A 4 -50.11 22.84 1.49
CA VAL A 4 -49.28 22.10 0.54
C VAL A 4 -48.22 21.38 1.37
N GLY A 5 -48.36 20.06 1.50
CA GLY A 5 -47.37 19.19 2.13
C GLY A 5 -46.14 19.06 1.25
N LEU A 6 -45.01 19.57 1.73
CA LEU A 6 -43.71 19.46 1.08
C LEU A 6 -43.19 18.03 1.28
N LEU A 7 -43.21 17.23 0.22
CA LEU A 7 -42.60 15.91 0.18
C LEU A 7 -41.07 16.10 0.07
N LEU A 8 -40.36 15.93 1.19
CA LEU A 8 -38.91 15.82 1.20
C LEU A 8 -38.50 14.48 0.57
N MET A 9 -38.15 14.49 -0.72
CA MET A 9 -37.42 13.40 -1.34
C MET A 9 -36.01 13.33 -0.73
N LEU A 10 -35.79 12.33 0.12
CA LEU A 10 -34.46 11.90 0.53
C LEU A 10 -33.81 11.19 -0.67
N CYS A 11 -33.05 11.94 -1.47
CA CYS A 11 -32.12 11.35 -2.42
C CYS A 11 -30.97 10.73 -1.63
N SER A 12 -31.09 9.43 -1.32
CA SER A 12 -29.98 8.60 -0.87
C SER A 12 -29.01 8.38 -2.04
N GLY A 13 -28.19 9.40 -2.32
CA GLY A 13 -26.99 9.20 -3.12
C GLY A 13 -26.07 8.27 -2.34
N ALA A 14 -25.93 7.02 -2.79
CA ALA A 14 -24.83 6.18 -2.34
C ALA A 14 -23.54 6.86 -2.79
N ALA A 15 -22.95 7.67 -1.91
CA ALA A 15 -21.56 8.08 -2.06
C ALA A 15 -20.76 6.78 -2.20
N LEU A 16 -20.17 6.56 -3.37
CA LEU A 16 -19.18 5.50 -3.54
C LEU A 16 -18.09 5.80 -2.52
N ALA A 17 -18.08 5.04 -1.43
CA ALA A 17 -17.12 5.23 -0.36
C ALA A 17 -15.72 5.03 -0.95
N GLY A 18 -14.92 6.08 -0.91
CA GLY A 18 -13.52 6.00 -1.31
C GLY A 18 -12.75 5.02 -0.42
N PRO A 19 -11.51 4.66 -0.79
CA PRO A 19 -10.70 3.78 0.02
C PRO A 19 -10.50 4.37 1.43
N VAL A 20 -10.50 3.49 2.44
CA VAL A 20 -10.33 3.91 3.85
C VAL A 20 -8.94 4.51 4.09
N PHE A 21 -7.97 4.04 3.32
CA PHE A 21 -6.62 4.53 3.27
C PHE A 21 -6.12 4.35 1.84
N ALA A 22 -5.44 5.36 1.31
CA ALA A 22 -4.79 5.28 0.03
C ALA A 22 -3.42 5.96 0.12
N ASN A 23 -2.48 5.48 -0.67
CA ASN A 23 -1.16 6.06 -0.79
C ASN A 23 -0.56 5.77 -2.17
N TYR A 24 0.18 6.75 -2.70
CA TYR A 24 0.64 6.75 -4.09
C TYR A 24 2.14 7.01 -4.17
N THR A 25 2.82 6.60 -5.26
CA THR A 25 4.27 6.77 -5.42
C THR A 25 4.73 8.19 -5.11
N GLU A 26 4.07 9.17 -5.74
CA GLU A 26 4.42 10.60 -5.66
C GLU A 26 4.02 11.28 -4.34
N GLU A 27 3.32 10.57 -3.44
CA GLU A 27 2.90 11.16 -2.17
C GLU A 27 4.10 11.38 -1.24
N GLN A 28 4.23 12.61 -0.73
CA GLN A 28 5.29 12.95 0.21
C GLN A 28 5.05 12.31 1.58
N THR A 29 6.12 11.83 2.19
CA THR A 29 6.08 11.19 3.52
C THR A 29 6.42 12.14 4.67
N ILE A 30 6.28 13.46 4.46
CA ILE A 30 6.59 14.46 5.49
C ILE A 30 5.61 14.30 6.67
N GLY A 31 6.13 14.29 7.89
CA GLY A 31 5.34 14.15 9.12
C GLY A 31 4.88 12.72 9.43
N TRP A 32 5.26 11.73 8.63
CA TRP A 32 5.01 10.32 8.96
C TRP A 32 5.93 9.86 10.10
N ALA A 33 5.48 8.87 10.87
CA ALA A 33 6.25 8.37 12.00
C ALA A 33 7.47 7.59 11.52
N ALA A 34 8.62 7.78 12.16
CA ALA A 34 9.77 6.91 11.94
C ALA A 34 9.44 5.47 12.39
N VAL A 35 9.94 4.48 11.65
CA VAL A 35 9.86 3.08 12.09
C VAL A 35 10.88 2.79 13.21
N SER A 36 10.71 1.68 13.92
CA SER A 36 11.74 1.21 14.85
C SER A 36 12.94 0.62 14.09
N PRO A 37 14.16 0.59 14.67
CA PRO A 37 15.29 -0.12 14.08
C PRO A 37 15.00 -1.60 13.81
N ALA A 38 14.21 -2.25 14.68
CA ALA A 38 13.83 -3.64 14.53
C ALA A 38 12.98 -3.88 13.28
N VAL A 39 11.98 -3.02 13.02
CA VAL A 39 11.13 -3.11 11.82
C VAL A 39 11.95 -2.83 10.55
N ALA A 40 12.80 -1.80 10.56
CA ALA A 40 13.64 -1.50 9.39
C ALA A 40 14.60 -2.65 9.07
N GLY A 41 15.25 -3.21 10.10
CA GLY A 41 16.13 -4.38 9.93
C GLY A 41 15.38 -5.65 9.55
N LEU A 42 14.12 -5.82 9.96
CA LEU A 42 13.27 -6.92 9.52
C LEU A 42 12.95 -6.82 8.03
N ILE A 43 12.55 -5.63 7.57
CA ILE A 43 12.22 -5.36 6.16
C ILE A 43 13.43 -5.63 5.26
N VAL A 44 14.58 -5.05 5.59
CA VAL A 44 15.75 -5.19 4.71
C VAL A 44 16.25 -6.64 4.68
N ARG A 45 16.11 -7.40 5.77
CA ARG A 45 16.53 -8.81 5.84
C ARG A 45 15.46 -9.81 5.38
N SER A 46 14.26 -9.37 5.01
CA SER A 46 13.24 -10.29 4.51
C SER A 46 13.59 -10.82 3.11
N ASP A 47 14.47 -10.12 2.41
CA ASP A 47 15.00 -10.47 1.10
C ASP A 47 16.52 -10.20 1.08
N ALA A 48 17.31 -11.22 0.74
CA ALA A 48 18.77 -11.13 0.72
C ALA A 48 19.28 -10.18 -0.37
N ASP A 49 18.59 -10.12 -1.52
CA ASP A 49 18.94 -9.24 -2.62
C ASP A 49 18.63 -7.78 -2.26
N LEU A 50 17.50 -7.55 -1.57
CA LEU A 50 17.15 -6.24 -1.04
C LEU A 50 18.21 -5.74 -0.05
N GLN A 51 18.67 -6.63 0.85
CA GLN A 51 19.73 -6.29 1.79
C GLN A 51 21.02 -5.91 1.06
N LEU A 52 21.45 -6.73 0.10
CA LEU A 52 22.67 -6.49 -0.65
C LEU A 52 22.62 -5.14 -1.37
N GLN A 53 21.54 -4.88 -2.12
CA GLN A 53 21.36 -3.62 -2.85
C GLN A 53 21.30 -2.41 -1.91
N ALA A 54 20.72 -2.58 -0.72
CA ALA A 54 20.66 -1.50 0.26
C ALA A 54 22.05 -1.19 0.82
N ASP A 55 22.82 -2.21 1.20
CA ASP A 55 24.17 -2.05 1.71
C ASP A 55 25.12 -1.46 0.66
N GLU A 56 24.98 -1.85 -0.61
CA GLU A 56 25.73 -1.27 -1.74
C GLU A 56 25.43 0.22 -1.92
N GLU A 57 24.17 0.63 -2.00
CA GLU A 57 23.81 2.05 -2.13
C GLU A 57 24.22 2.86 -0.88
N MET A 58 24.15 2.26 0.32
CA MET A 58 24.64 2.91 1.55
C MET A 58 26.15 3.17 1.47
N ALA A 59 26.93 2.18 1.01
CA ALA A 59 28.36 2.31 0.82
C ALA A 59 28.70 3.42 -0.20
N GLU A 60 28.01 3.48 -1.33
CA GLU A 60 28.16 4.55 -2.33
C GLU A 60 27.93 5.95 -1.75
N LYS A 61 27.01 6.07 -0.78
CA LYS A 61 26.67 7.34 -0.11
C LYS A 61 27.47 7.61 1.17
N ASN A 62 28.48 6.78 1.49
CA ASN A 62 29.26 6.84 2.74
C ASN A 62 28.39 6.76 4.02
N LEU A 63 27.30 5.99 3.95
CA LEU A 63 26.43 5.72 5.09
C LEU A 63 26.85 4.41 5.77
N LYS A 64 26.63 4.33 7.09
CA LYS A 64 26.97 3.15 7.88
C LYS A 64 25.99 2.00 7.59
N PRO A 65 26.46 0.82 7.13
CA PRO A 65 25.60 -0.34 6.94
C PRO A 65 24.82 -0.72 8.20
N GLY A 66 23.59 -1.21 8.01
CA GLY A 66 22.71 -1.63 9.11
C GLY A 66 21.87 -0.52 9.77
N ASP A 67 22.10 0.77 9.48
CA ASP A 67 21.22 1.86 9.92
C ASP A 67 20.11 2.16 8.91
N TYR A 68 19.27 1.16 8.62
CA TYR A 68 18.21 1.28 7.61
C TYR A 68 17.00 2.11 8.06
N ARG A 69 16.86 2.35 9.37
CA ARG A 69 15.71 3.08 9.95
C ARG A 69 15.50 4.43 9.28
N GLN A 70 16.59 5.08 8.90
CA GLN A 70 16.57 6.40 8.28
C GLN A 70 15.82 6.43 6.94
N PHE A 71 15.62 5.30 6.28
CA PHE A 71 14.98 5.23 4.96
C PHE A 71 13.48 4.94 5.01
N PHE A 72 12.92 4.56 6.16
CA PHE A 72 11.53 4.14 6.26
C PHE A 72 10.70 5.02 7.19
N VAL A 73 9.42 5.13 6.86
CA VAL A 73 8.39 5.76 7.67
C VAL A 73 7.15 4.87 7.72
N SER A 74 6.25 5.17 8.65
CA SER A 74 5.01 4.43 8.79
C SER A 74 3.80 5.30 9.12
N ARG A 75 2.63 4.75 8.83
CA ARG A 75 1.34 5.19 9.34
C ARG A 75 0.60 4.02 9.98
N LYS A 76 -0.19 4.31 11.02
CA LYS A 76 -1.12 3.33 11.56
C LYS A 76 -2.18 3.02 10.51
N LEU A 77 -2.43 1.73 10.32
CA LEU A 77 -3.31 1.22 9.29
C LEU A 77 -4.57 0.63 9.95
N PRO A 78 -5.79 1.14 9.65
CA PRO A 78 -7.04 0.68 10.28
C PRO A 78 -7.52 -0.65 9.67
N LEU A 79 -6.70 -1.69 9.79
CA LEU A 79 -6.87 -2.95 9.08
C LEU A 79 -7.94 -3.85 9.72
N ALA A 80 -7.94 -3.94 11.05
CA ALA A 80 -8.90 -4.73 11.83
C ALA A 80 -9.95 -3.84 12.51
N ALA A 81 -11.14 -4.39 12.75
CA ALA A 81 -12.18 -3.73 13.53
C ALA A 81 -11.99 -3.88 15.05
N ASP A 82 -11.17 -4.84 15.48
CA ASP A 82 -10.93 -5.21 16.88
C ASP A 82 -9.88 -4.32 17.59
N GLY A 83 -9.45 -3.23 16.95
CA GLY A 83 -8.48 -2.29 17.52
C GLY A 83 -7.02 -2.76 17.49
N ARG A 84 -6.72 -3.93 16.91
CA ARG A 84 -5.32 -4.33 16.65
C ARG A 84 -4.62 -3.28 15.80
N THR A 85 -3.37 -3.01 16.15
CA THR A 85 -2.56 -2.01 15.46
C THR A 85 -1.72 -2.68 14.37
N PHE A 86 -1.79 -2.10 13.18
CA PHE A 86 -0.94 -2.47 12.04
C PHE A 86 -0.24 -1.21 11.55
N LEU A 87 0.95 -1.38 11.00
CA LEU A 87 1.71 -0.32 10.37
C LEU A 87 1.73 -0.56 8.87
N PHE A 88 1.35 0.46 8.11
CA PHE A 88 1.77 0.59 6.72
C PHE A 88 3.14 1.25 6.72
N VAL A 89 4.14 0.55 6.20
CA VAL A 89 5.53 1.02 6.12
C VAL A 89 5.88 1.25 4.67
N ARG A 90 6.52 2.38 4.37
CA ARG A 90 7.10 2.65 3.06
C ARG A 90 8.40 3.45 3.18
N PRO A 91 9.21 3.52 2.11
CA PRO A 91 10.38 4.37 2.08
C PRO A 91 10.01 5.85 2.16
N LYS A 92 10.94 6.65 2.69
CA LYS A 92 10.81 8.11 2.73
C LYS A 92 10.93 8.69 1.34
N SER A 93 10.04 9.61 1.01
CA SER A 93 10.16 10.43 -0.19
C SER A 93 11.39 11.35 -0.16
N SER A 94 11.96 11.63 1.02
CA SER A 94 13.22 12.36 1.19
C SER A 94 13.92 12.00 2.53
N PRO A 95 15.23 11.66 2.53
CA PRO A 95 16.08 11.50 1.35
C PRO A 95 15.64 10.28 0.52
N TYR A 96 15.68 10.43 -0.81
CA TYR A 96 15.37 9.36 -1.74
C TYR A 96 16.49 8.30 -1.74
N PHE A 97 16.10 7.03 -1.68
CA PHE A 97 17.02 5.89 -1.64
C PHE A 97 16.57 4.85 -2.66
N ARG A 98 17.28 4.77 -3.79
CA ARG A 98 16.76 4.14 -5.03
C ARG A 98 16.41 2.67 -4.85
N THR A 99 17.12 1.95 -3.98
CA THR A 99 16.91 0.52 -3.75
C THR A 99 15.47 0.18 -3.34
N PHE A 100 14.73 1.10 -2.72
CA PHE A 100 13.35 0.86 -2.28
C PHE A 100 12.27 1.40 -3.22
N TYR A 101 12.66 1.83 -4.42
CA TYR A 101 11.77 2.40 -5.43
C TYR A 101 12.00 1.71 -6.79
N GLY A 102 10.91 1.48 -7.52
CA GLY A 102 10.96 1.11 -8.92
C GLY A 102 10.98 2.34 -9.82
N ALA A 103 10.83 2.13 -11.14
CA ALA A 103 10.82 3.24 -12.11
C ALA A 103 9.67 4.24 -11.88
N HIS A 104 8.52 3.76 -11.41
CA HIS A 104 7.30 4.53 -11.14
C HIS A 104 6.59 4.06 -9.86
N THR A 105 7.20 3.14 -9.12
CA THR A 105 6.58 2.44 -8.00
C THR A 105 7.38 2.60 -6.72
N PHE A 106 6.76 2.29 -5.59
CA PHE A 106 7.42 2.26 -4.29
C PHE A 106 7.16 0.92 -3.60
N CYS A 107 8.21 0.39 -2.96
CA CYS A 107 8.06 -0.76 -2.08
C CYS A 107 7.27 -0.37 -0.83
N HIS A 108 6.51 -1.30 -0.28
CA HIS A 108 5.76 -1.08 0.95
C HIS A 108 5.46 -2.39 1.66
N TRP A 109 5.16 -2.29 2.96
CA TRP A 109 4.96 -3.43 3.85
C TRP A 109 3.80 -3.18 4.81
N ILE A 110 3.14 -4.26 5.23
CA ILE A 110 2.22 -4.27 6.36
C ILE A 110 2.83 -5.07 7.48
N VAL A 111 3.02 -4.42 8.63
CA VAL A 111 3.64 -5.01 9.81
C VAL A 111 2.65 -5.01 10.97
N ASP A 112 2.53 -6.14 11.67
CA ASP A 112 1.71 -6.26 12.88
C ASP A 112 2.45 -5.76 14.15
N ASP A 113 1.75 -5.76 15.28
CA ASP A 113 2.29 -5.34 16.58
C ASP A 113 3.40 -6.25 17.14
N ARG A 114 3.59 -7.44 16.55
CA ARG A 114 4.63 -8.41 16.90
C ARG A 114 5.83 -8.34 15.95
N ASN A 115 5.88 -7.34 15.07
CA ASN A 115 6.87 -7.21 14.01
C ASN A 115 6.87 -8.40 13.05
N ASN A 116 5.71 -8.92 12.66
CA ASN A 116 5.58 -9.83 11.53
C ASN A 116 5.19 -9.05 10.28
N ILE A 117 5.87 -9.31 9.17
CA ILE A 117 5.46 -8.82 7.85
C ILE A 117 4.29 -9.70 7.38
N LEU A 118 3.10 -9.11 7.34
CA LEU A 118 1.88 -9.76 6.83
C LEU A 118 1.76 -9.64 5.31
N TYR A 119 2.42 -8.62 4.76
CA TYR A 119 2.45 -8.33 3.34
C TYR A 119 3.65 -7.45 2.99
N ASP A 120 4.21 -7.71 1.81
CA ASP A 120 5.24 -6.93 1.16
C ASP A 120 4.89 -6.82 -0.34
N GLY A 121 5.02 -5.63 -0.89
CA GLY A 121 4.57 -5.32 -2.24
C GLY A 121 5.31 -4.13 -2.84
N ASN A 122 5.10 -3.92 -4.13
CA ASN A 122 5.62 -2.79 -4.89
C ASN A 122 4.55 -2.36 -5.89
N SER A 123 4.17 -1.08 -5.85
CA SER A 123 3.00 -0.58 -6.58
C SER A 123 3.11 0.92 -6.86
N ASP A 124 2.34 1.41 -7.83
CA ASP A 124 2.06 2.83 -8.03
C ASP A 124 1.10 3.39 -6.99
N ALA A 125 0.14 2.56 -6.58
CA ALA A 125 -0.86 2.90 -5.59
C ALA A 125 -1.19 1.71 -4.71
N PHE A 126 -1.37 1.99 -3.42
CA PHE A 126 -1.85 1.05 -2.41
C PHE A 126 -3.15 1.59 -1.82
N GLN A 127 -4.17 0.75 -1.70
CA GLN A 127 -5.47 1.12 -1.16
C GLN A 127 -6.00 0.05 -0.20
N LEU A 128 -6.58 0.52 0.91
CA LEU A 128 -7.44 -0.31 1.75
C LEU A 128 -8.89 -0.18 1.35
N LEU A 129 -9.49 -1.31 1.05
CA LEU A 129 -10.90 -1.41 0.69
C LEU A 129 -11.77 -1.53 1.94
N ASP A 130 -13.06 -1.24 1.77
CA ASP A 130 -14.03 -1.45 2.85
C ASP A 130 -14.38 -2.91 3.09
N SER A 131 -14.23 -3.74 2.06
CA SER A 131 -14.41 -5.19 2.16
C SER A 131 -13.38 -5.82 3.09
N ARG A 132 -13.73 -6.99 3.64
CA ARG A 132 -12.91 -7.71 4.61
C ARG A 132 -12.88 -9.20 4.32
N SER A 133 -11.73 -9.80 4.61
CA SER A 133 -11.50 -11.24 4.56
C SER A 133 -10.77 -11.68 5.82
N ASN A 134 -11.30 -12.70 6.51
CA ASN A 134 -10.73 -13.22 7.77
C ASN A 134 -10.45 -12.12 8.82
N GLY A 135 -11.36 -11.14 8.93
CA GLY A 135 -11.31 -10.07 9.94
C GLY A 135 -10.47 -8.84 9.56
N LEU A 136 -9.64 -8.90 8.51
CA LEU A 136 -8.84 -7.77 8.04
C LEU A 136 -9.42 -7.18 6.75
N LYS A 137 -9.22 -5.87 6.54
CA LYS A 137 -9.61 -5.20 5.28
C LYS A 137 -8.84 -5.78 4.10
N ASP A 138 -9.50 -5.88 2.95
CA ASP A 138 -8.85 -6.25 1.70
C ASP A 138 -7.99 -5.08 1.19
N ILE A 139 -7.00 -5.40 0.38
CA ILE A 139 -6.07 -4.45 -0.24
C ILE A 139 -6.34 -4.43 -1.75
N GLN A 140 -6.15 -3.27 -2.35
CA GLN A 140 -5.97 -3.16 -3.79
C GLN A 140 -4.66 -2.44 -4.08
N GLU A 141 -3.85 -3.02 -4.94
CA GLU A 141 -2.68 -2.38 -5.52
C GLU A 141 -2.94 -2.04 -6.98
N ALA A 142 -2.29 -0.97 -7.45
CA ALA A 142 -2.22 -0.64 -8.87
C ALA A 142 -0.76 -0.64 -9.33
N GLN A 143 -0.50 -1.28 -10.47
CA GLN A 143 0.76 -1.16 -11.21
C GLN A 143 0.44 -0.62 -12.61
N CYS A 144 0.96 0.54 -12.98
CA CYS A 144 0.56 1.26 -14.18
C CYS A 144 1.72 1.41 -15.16
N HIS A 145 1.63 0.74 -16.32
CA HIS A 145 2.61 0.88 -17.38
C HIS A 145 1.99 0.70 -18.77
N GLY A 146 2.55 1.40 -19.77
CA GLY A 146 2.17 1.22 -21.17
C GLY A 146 0.69 1.51 -21.47
N GLY A 147 0.09 2.51 -20.81
CA GLY A 147 -1.32 2.89 -21.01
C GLY A 147 -2.33 2.01 -20.27
N LYS A 148 -1.87 1.08 -19.42
CA LYS A 148 -2.72 0.19 -18.62
C LYS A 148 -2.36 0.28 -17.14
N CYS A 149 -3.33 0.04 -16.28
CA CYS A 149 -3.15 -0.19 -14.85
C CYS A 149 -3.65 -1.59 -14.48
N TYR A 150 -2.79 -2.40 -13.88
CA TYR A 150 -3.11 -3.71 -13.35
C TYR A 150 -3.52 -3.56 -11.90
N LEU A 151 -4.78 -3.88 -11.62
CA LEU A 151 -5.43 -3.74 -10.33
C LEU A 151 -5.49 -5.10 -9.65
N VAL A 152 -4.59 -5.32 -8.70
CA VAL A 152 -4.47 -6.57 -7.94
C VAL A 152 -5.25 -6.41 -6.65
N LYS A 153 -6.23 -7.28 -6.41
CA LYS A 153 -6.94 -7.35 -5.13
C LYS A 153 -6.35 -8.45 -4.26
N LEU A 154 -5.96 -8.09 -3.05
CA LEU A 154 -5.43 -9.03 -2.06
C LEU A 154 -6.38 -9.17 -0.87
N SER A 155 -6.49 -10.40 -0.37
CA SER A 155 -7.29 -10.75 0.79
C SER A 155 -6.44 -11.46 1.84
N PHE A 156 -6.70 -11.22 3.12
CA PHE A 156 -5.97 -11.88 4.19
C PHE A 156 -6.39 -13.33 4.35
N LYS A 157 -5.46 -14.28 4.27
CA LYS A 157 -5.69 -15.72 4.42
C LYS A 157 -4.45 -16.39 5.01
N ALA A 158 -4.66 -17.29 5.98
CA ALA A 158 -3.59 -18.08 6.59
C ALA A 158 -2.40 -17.24 7.12
N GLY A 159 -2.68 -16.08 7.72
CA GLY A 159 -1.66 -15.23 8.35
C GLY A 159 -0.97 -14.24 7.42
N LYS A 160 -1.27 -14.22 6.11
CA LYS A 160 -0.71 -13.28 5.14
C LYS A 160 -1.74 -12.76 4.15
N TYR A 161 -1.42 -11.68 3.43
CA TYR A 161 -2.18 -11.28 2.26
C TYR A 161 -1.82 -12.13 1.04
N GLN A 162 -2.85 -12.50 0.28
CA GLN A 162 -2.73 -13.30 -0.94
C GLN A 162 -3.56 -12.66 -2.04
N GLU A 163 -3.07 -12.67 -3.27
CA GLU A 163 -3.84 -12.25 -4.42
C GLU A 163 -5.12 -13.08 -4.54
N THR A 164 -6.22 -12.41 -4.84
CA THR A 164 -7.55 -13.04 -5.03
C THR A 164 -8.18 -12.73 -6.37
N SER A 165 -7.80 -11.62 -7.01
CA SER A 165 -8.19 -11.29 -8.36
C SER A 165 -7.26 -10.25 -8.95
N CYS A 166 -7.14 -10.24 -10.27
CA CYS A 166 -6.48 -9.19 -11.00
C CYS A 166 -7.40 -8.67 -12.11
N THR A 167 -7.42 -7.36 -12.32
CA THR A 167 -8.20 -6.69 -13.37
C THR A 167 -7.30 -5.68 -14.07
N THR A 168 -7.35 -5.63 -15.39
CA THR A 168 -6.66 -4.60 -16.16
C THR A 168 -7.60 -3.43 -16.42
N GLN A 169 -7.14 -2.22 -16.17
CA GLN A 169 -7.80 -0.97 -16.53
C GLN A 169 -7.02 -0.28 -17.64
N ASP A 170 -7.67 -0.01 -18.75
CA ASP A 170 -7.13 0.90 -19.76
C ASP A 170 -7.17 2.34 -19.24
N ILE A 171 -6.05 3.06 -19.27
CA ILE A 171 -5.93 4.40 -18.65
C ILE A 171 -6.77 5.43 -19.41
N ASP A 172 -6.79 5.35 -20.73
CA ASP A 172 -7.45 6.36 -21.57
C ASP A 172 -8.98 6.22 -21.54
N SER A 173 -9.49 4.99 -21.64
CA SER A 173 -10.93 4.72 -21.67
C SER A 173 -11.54 4.41 -20.30
N GLY A 174 -10.71 4.11 -19.29
CA GLY A 174 -11.14 3.62 -17.98
C GLY A 174 -11.76 2.22 -18.01
N LYS A 175 -11.79 1.55 -19.17
CA LYS A 175 -12.43 0.24 -19.36
C LYS A 175 -11.70 -0.83 -18.57
N LEU A 176 -12.47 -1.66 -17.86
CA LEU A 176 -11.94 -2.80 -17.12
C LEU A 176 -12.08 -4.10 -17.93
N SER A 177 -11.04 -4.94 -17.88
CA SER A 177 -11.06 -6.31 -18.37
C SER A 177 -10.54 -7.26 -17.29
N GLN A 178 -11.21 -8.40 -17.14
CA GLN A 178 -10.84 -9.40 -16.15
C GLN A 178 -9.49 -10.03 -16.48
N GLY A 179 -8.68 -10.25 -15.43
CA GLY A 179 -7.33 -10.77 -15.54
C GLY A 179 -6.32 -9.65 -15.71
N CYS A 180 -5.08 -9.99 -15.36
CA CYS A 180 -3.90 -9.25 -15.76
C CYS A 180 -3.15 -10.16 -16.71
N ASP A 181 -2.85 -9.64 -17.91
CA ASP A 181 -2.08 -10.39 -18.89
C ASP A 181 -0.79 -10.85 -18.20
N ALA A 182 -0.48 -12.14 -18.22
CA ALA A 182 0.70 -12.72 -17.59
C ALA A 182 2.02 -12.35 -18.32
N GLY A 183 2.05 -11.18 -18.96
CA GLY A 183 3.21 -10.63 -19.64
C GLY A 183 4.19 -10.03 -18.66
N GLN A 184 4.80 -10.89 -17.83
CA GLN A 184 6.17 -10.71 -17.35
C GLN A 184 7.11 -11.44 -18.30
#